data_AF-A0A0S8CER3-F1
#
_entry.id   AF-A0A0S8CER3-F1
#
_cell.length_a   1.000
_cell.length_b   1.000
_cell.length_c   1.000
_cell.angle_alpha   90.00
_cell.angle_beta   90.00
_cell.angle_gamma   90.00
#
_symmetry.space_group_name_H-M   'P 1'
#
loop_
_entity.id
_entity.type
_entity.pdbx_description
1 polymer ?
#
loop_
_entity_poly.entity_id
_entity_poly.type
_entity_poly.pdbx_seq_one_letter_code
_entity_poly.pdbx_strand_id
1 'polypeptide(L)'
;MRFKDLSQLKRPEPREIILGILPQNILMADYAKGRAFKISELVGVVFEESLEWYGFTLAHKDHPELIVDIGLPKNDLNLQDYTNLSSRRIAEFQESLPEDVIINGWIHS
;
A
#
# COMPACT_ATOMS: atom_id res chain seq x y z
N MET A 1 8.74 -30.14 -24.54
CA MET A 1 7.84 -29.57 -23.51
C MET A 1 6.53 -29.21 -24.20
N ARG A 2 5.39 -29.83 -23.86
CA ARG A 2 4.08 -29.55 -24.48
C ARG A 2 3.32 -28.57 -23.57
N PHE A 3 3.08 -27.36 -24.04
CA PHE A 3 2.19 -26.41 -23.35
C PHE A 3 0.76 -26.94 -23.43
N LYS A 4 0.05 -27.04 -22.29
CA LYS A 4 -1.36 -27.39 -22.28
C LYS A 4 -2.16 -26.22 -22.87
N ASP A 5 -3.06 -26.53 -23.79
CA ASP A 5 -3.97 -25.57 -24.40
C ASP A 5 -4.80 -24.87 -23.31
N LEU A 6 -4.64 -23.55 -23.20
CA LEU A 6 -5.27 -22.71 -22.19
C LEU A 6 -6.80 -22.68 -22.36
N SER A 7 -7.33 -23.04 -23.53
CA SER A 7 -8.77 -23.15 -23.79
C SER A 7 -9.45 -24.25 -22.98
N GLN A 8 -8.69 -25.20 -22.43
CA GLN A 8 -9.20 -26.28 -21.59
C GLN A 8 -9.14 -25.98 -20.08
N LEU A 9 -8.57 -24.85 -19.67
CA LEU A 9 -8.61 -24.41 -18.28
C LEU A 9 -10.00 -23.83 -17.98
N LYS A 10 -10.88 -24.67 -17.42
CA LYS A 10 -12.13 -24.18 -16.82
C LYS A 10 -11.78 -23.09 -15.80
N ARG A 11 -12.39 -21.91 -15.93
CA ARG A 11 -12.29 -20.86 -14.90
C ARG A 11 -12.65 -21.51 -13.56
N PRO A 12 -11.78 -21.41 -12.55
CA PRO A 12 -12.14 -21.85 -11.21
C PRO A 12 -13.43 -21.14 -10.80
N GLU A 13 -14.31 -21.86 -10.11
CA GLU A 13 -15.49 -21.25 -9.49
C GLU A 13 -15.05 -20.06 -8.63
N PRO A 14 -15.70 -18.89 -8.71
CA PRO A 14 -15.37 -17.75 -7.86
C PRO A 14 -15.59 -18.16 -6.41
N ARG A 15 -14.48 -18.32 -5.67
CA ARG A 15 -14.51 -18.55 -4.23
C ARG A 15 -14.69 -17.19 -3.56
N GLU A 16 -15.89 -16.92 -3.07
CA GLU A 16 -16.11 -15.81 -2.15
C GLU A 16 -15.33 -16.10 -0.87
N ILE A 17 -14.28 -15.31 -0.61
CA ILE A 17 -13.54 -15.38 0.64
C ILE A 17 -14.28 -14.47 1.62
N ILE A 18 -14.92 -15.05 2.62
CA ILE A 18 -15.46 -14.27 3.74
C ILE A 18 -14.26 -13.68 4.48
N LEU A 19 -13.98 -12.41 4.21
CA LEU A 19 -13.03 -11.62 4.99
C LEU A 19 -13.60 -11.56 6.42
N GLY A 20 -12.80 -11.97 7.40
CA GLY A 20 -13.22 -11.99 8.80
C GLY A 20 -13.59 -10.60 9.33
N ILE A 21 -13.90 -10.52 10.62
CA ILE A 21 -14.20 -9.24 11.27
C ILE A 21 -12.96 -8.34 11.19
N LEU A 22 -13.10 -7.18 10.54
CA LEU A 22 -12.04 -6.17 10.49
C LEU A 22 -11.77 -5.60 11.89
N PRO A 23 -10.51 -5.30 12.22
CA PRO A 23 -10.18 -4.68 13.50
C PRO A 23 -10.89 -3.33 13.62
N GLN A 24 -11.54 -3.10 14.76
CA GLN A 24 -12.23 -1.84 15.04
C GLN A 24 -11.25 -0.72 15.42
N ASN A 25 -10.05 -1.08 15.86
CA ASN A 25 -8.99 -0.15 16.22
C ASN A 25 -7.70 -0.56 15.52
N ILE A 26 -6.96 0.43 15.02
CA ILE A 26 -5.65 0.26 14.39
C ILE A 26 -4.63 0.99 15.25
N LEU A 27 -3.52 0.33 15.57
CA LEU A 27 -2.42 0.94 16.30
C LEU A 27 -1.45 1.57 15.31
N MET A 28 -0.98 2.77 15.63
CA MET A 28 0.01 3.49 14.84
C MET A 28 1.04 4.10 15.78
N ALA A 29 2.32 3.86 15.51
CA ALA A 29 3.41 4.47 16.24
C ALA A 29 3.39 5.99 16.05
N ASP A 30 3.76 6.73 17.09
CA ASP A 30 3.80 8.20 17.04
C ASP A 30 4.68 8.72 15.91
N TYR A 31 5.77 8.02 15.61
CA TYR A 31 6.63 8.33 14.47
C TYR A 31 5.89 8.21 13.13
N ALA A 32 5.19 7.09 12.88
CA ALA A 32 4.43 6.88 11.66
C ALA A 32 3.33 7.93 11.48
N LYS A 33 2.63 8.25 12.58
CA LYS A 33 1.62 9.31 12.61
C LYS A 33 2.23 10.67 12.28
N GLY A 34 3.32 11.05 12.95
CA GLY A 34 4.02 12.31 12.71
C GLY A 34 4.52 12.42 11.27
N ARG A 35 5.05 11.32 10.72
CA ARG A 35 5.50 11.23 9.33
C ARG A 35 4.35 11.45 8.35
N ALA A 36 3.18 10.85 8.57
CA ALA A 36 2.00 11.04 7.71
C ALA A 36 1.59 12.52 7.61
N PHE A 37 1.48 13.21 8.75
CA PHE A 37 1.19 14.65 8.75
C PHE A 37 2.30 15.46 8.08
N LYS A 38 3.57 15.10 8.30
CA LYS A 38 4.68 15.81 7.69
C LYS A 38 4.71 15.68 6.18
N ILE A 39 4.29 14.53 5.64
CA ILE A 39 4.14 14.33 4.20
C ILE A 39 3.08 15.29 3.65
N SER A 40 1.91 15.40 4.30
CA SER A 40 0.87 16.35 3.87
C SER A 40 1.37 17.80 3.88
N GLU A 41 2.12 18.22 4.90
CA GLU A 41 2.76 19.54 4.91
C GLU A 41 3.72 19.74 3.74
N LEU A 42 4.57 18.75 3.45
CA LEU A 42 5.56 18.81 2.37
C LEU A 42 4.91 18.86 0.98
N VAL A 43 3.82 18.12 0.78
CA VAL A 43 3.03 18.20 -0.46
C VAL A 43 2.54 19.63 -0.67
N GLY A 44 1.97 20.26 0.36
CA GLY A 44 1.53 21.66 0.30
C GLY A 44 2.67 22.64 -0.03
N VAL A 45 3.87 22.41 0.51
CA VAL A 45 5.04 23.26 0.23
C VAL A 45 5.58 23.07 -1.19
N VAL A 46 5.64 21.83 -1.69
CA VAL A 46 6.25 21.51 -2.99
C VAL A 46 5.36 21.89 -4.15
N PHE A 47 4.04 21.70 -4.00
CA PHE A 47 3.08 21.90 -5.09
C PHE A 47 2.27 23.19 -4.94
N GLU A 48 2.49 23.96 -3.87
CA GLU A 48 1.75 25.18 -3.53
C GLU A 48 0.23 24.97 -3.43
N GLU A 49 -0.20 23.72 -3.34
CA GLU A 49 -1.59 23.25 -3.35
C GLU A 49 -1.75 22.00 -2.46
N SER A 50 -2.96 21.79 -1.95
CA SER A 50 -3.30 20.61 -1.15
C SER A 50 -3.62 19.42 -2.06
N LEU A 51 -2.60 18.81 -2.67
CA LEU A 51 -2.78 17.63 -3.51
C LEU A 51 -3.03 16.36 -2.68
N GLU A 52 -3.84 15.45 -3.21
CA GLU A 52 -3.91 14.11 -2.65
C GLU A 52 -2.55 13.39 -2.80
N TRP A 53 -2.09 12.74 -1.74
CA TRP A 53 -0.95 11.82 -1.79
C TRP A 53 -1.35 10.41 -1.38
N TYR A 54 -0.62 9.43 -1.90
CA TYR A 54 -0.84 8.01 -1.62
C TYR A 54 0.42 7.37 -1.06
N GLY A 55 0.26 6.47 -0.10
CA GLY A 55 1.34 5.67 0.46
C GLY A 55 0.86 4.35 1.05
N PHE A 56 1.82 3.60 1.58
CA PHE A 56 1.61 2.33 2.27
C PHE A 56 1.85 2.47 3.76
N THR A 57 1.04 1.80 4.56
CA THR A 57 1.35 1.60 5.98
C THR A 57 2.26 0.38 6.10
N LEU A 58 3.31 0.52 6.91
CA LEU A 58 4.31 -0.52 7.12
C LEU A 58 4.21 -1.07 8.53
N ALA A 59 4.42 -2.37 8.67
CA ALA A 59 4.50 -3.06 9.97
C ALA A 59 5.61 -4.11 9.95
N HIS A 60 6.04 -4.55 11.13
CA HIS A 60 6.89 -5.74 11.23
C HIS A 60 6.05 -7.00 11.08
N LYS A 61 6.62 -8.05 10.48
CA LYS A 61 5.96 -9.37 10.31
C LYS A 61 5.46 -9.96 11.62
N ASP A 62 6.20 -9.75 12.71
CA ASP A 62 5.87 -10.30 14.03
C ASP A 62 4.78 -9.49 14.76
N HIS A 63 4.52 -8.26 14.32
CA HIS A 63 3.54 -7.32 14.89
C HIS A 63 2.75 -6.59 13.80
N PRO A 64 1.99 -7.32 12.95
CA PRO A 64 1.29 -6.75 11.80
C PRO A 64 0.18 -5.75 12.18
N GLU A 65 -0.29 -5.79 13.42
CA GLU A 65 -1.33 -4.92 13.98
C GLU A 65 -0.88 -3.49 14.29
N LEU A 66 0.44 -3.25 14.34
CA LEU A 66 1.04 -1.95 14.64
C LEU A 66 1.66 -1.35 13.38
N ILE A 67 1.13 -0.22 12.93
CA ILE A 67 1.75 0.58 11.88
C ILE A 67 2.98 1.27 12.48
N VAL A 68 4.18 0.91 12.01
CA VAL A 68 5.44 1.45 12.50
C VAL A 68 6.02 2.55 11.61
N ASP A 69 5.61 2.61 10.33
CA ASP A 69 6.09 3.62 9.39
C ASP A 69 5.13 3.83 8.20
N ILE A 70 5.41 4.86 7.39
CA ILE A 70 4.74 5.16 6.13
C ILE A 70 5.71 5.02 4.96
N GLY A 71 5.39 4.12 4.03
CA GLY A 71 6.08 3.90 2.78
C GLY A 71 5.54 4.79 1.66
N LEU A 72 6.43 5.43 0.90
CA LEU A 72 6.06 6.20 -0.29
C LEU A 72 6.57 5.48 -1.54
N PRO A 73 5.72 4.73 -2.25
CA PRO A 73 6.14 4.08 -3.48
C PRO A 73 6.37 5.12 -4.58
N LYS A 74 7.09 4.73 -5.62
CA LYS A 74 7.18 5.56 -6.83
C LYS A 74 5.88 5.43 -7.61
N ASN A 75 5.09 6.49 -7.61
CA ASN A 75 3.84 6.55 -8.35
C ASN A 75 4.10 6.58 -9.87
N ASP A 76 3.20 5.99 -10.64
CA ASP A 76 3.27 6.04 -12.10
C ASP A 76 2.74 7.39 -12.63
N LEU A 77 1.76 7.96 -11.92
CA LEU A 77 1.21 9.30 -12.17
C LEU A 77 0.85 9.96 -10.83
N ASN A 78 1.24 11.22 -10.66
CA ASN A 78 0.76 12.11 -9.59
C ASN A 78 -0.12 13.18 -10.25
N LEU A 79 -1.44 12.94 -10.29
CA LEU A 79 -2.41 13.96 -10.70
C LEU A 79 -3.07 14.54 -9.44
N GLN A 80 -3.58 15.76 -9.57
CA GLN A 80 -4.15 16.56 -8.49
C GLN A 80 -5.24 15.82 -7.69
N ASP A 81 -6.04 14.99 -8.35
CA ASP A 81 -7.15 14.23 -7.75
C ASP A 81 -7.03 12.70 -7.95
N TYR A 82 -5.87 12.21 -8.42
CA TYR A 82 -5.70 10.77 -8.72
C TYR A 82 -4.24 10.33 -8.69
N THR A 83 -3.92 9.43 -7.77
CA THR A 83 -2.65 8.70 -7.80
C THR A 83 -2.87 7.33 -8.41
N ASN A 84 -2.10 7.00 -9.46
CA ASN A 84 -2.07 5.64 -10.03
C ASN A 84 -0.81 4.91 -9.58
N LEU A 85 -0.99 3.70 -9.07
CA LEU A 85 0.07 2.79 -8.71
C LEU A 85 -0.16 1.43 -9.36
N SER A 86 0.65 1.10 -10.37
CA SER A 86 0.57 -0.20 -11.03
C SER A 86 1.05 -1.34 -10.11
N SER A 87 0.57 -2.56 -10.36
CA SER A 87 1.03 -3.77 -9.66
C SER A 87 2.55 -3.94 -9.72
N ARG A 88 3.19 -3.47 -10.79
CA ARG A 88 4.65 -3.43 -10.92
C ARG A 88 5.30 -2.54 -9.86
N ARG A 89 4.79 -1.31 -9.66
CA ARG A 89 5.32 -0.39 -8.64
C ARG A 89 5.11 -0.89 -7.23
N ILE A 90 3.98 -1.56 -6.99
CA ILE A 90 3.71 -2.23 -5.71
C ILE A 90 4.75 -3.32 -5.46
N ALA A 91 5.01 -4.18 -6.46
CA ALA A 91 6.02 -5.23 -6.35
C ALA A 91 7.43 -4.66 -6.16
N GLU A 92 7.84 -3.67 -6.96
CA GLU A 92 9.14 -2.99 -6.82
C GLU A 92 9.31 -2.38 -5.42
N PHE A 93 8.25 -1.78 -4.87
CA PHE A 93 8.29 -1.23 -3.52
C PHE A 93 8.37 -2.32 -2.46
N GLN A 94 7.55 -3.37 -2.55
CA GLN A 94 7.58 -4.52 -1.65
C GLN A 94 8.94 -5.24 -1.64
N GLU A 95 9.59 -5.36 -2.79
CA GLU A 95 10.94 -5.94 -2.93
C GLU A 95 12.04 -5.05 -2.35
N SER A 96 11.79 -3.75 -2.21
CA SER A 96 12.74 -2.80 -1.61
C SER A 96 12.69 -2.76 -0.08
N LEU A 97 11.66 -3.37 0.52
CA LEU A 97 11.48 -3.38 1.97
C LEU A 97 12.46 -4.36 2.64
N PRO A 98 12.88 -4.07 3.89
CA PRO A 98 13.56 -5.05 4.73
C PRO A 98 12.74 -6.35 4.85
N GLU A 99 13.43 -7.47 5.02
CA GLU A 99 12.78 -8.79 5.06
C GLU A 99 11.76 -8.93 6.19
N ASP A 100 11.94 -8.24 7.30
CA ASP A 100 11.06 -8.27 8.46
C ASP A 100 9.89 -7.27 8.37
N VAL A 101 9.81 -6.47 7.30
CA VAL A 101 8.79 -5.44 7.10
C VAL A 101 7.77 -5.87 6.05
N ILE A 102 6.50 -5.55 6.29
CA ILE A 102 5.38 -5.80 5.37
C ILE A 102 4.58 -4.54 5.13
N ILE A 103 3.92 -4.50 3.97
CA ILE A 103 2.80 -3.60 3.72
C ILE A 103 1.57 -4.21 4.39
N ASN A 104 0.99 -3.53 5.38
CA ASN A 104 -0.21 -3.98 6.09
C ASN A 104 -1.46 -3.13 5.77
N GLY A 105 -1.33 -2.16 4.87
CA GLY A 105 -2.41 -1.27 4.47
C GLY A 105 -1.91 -0.16 3.56
N TRP A 106 -2.80 0.78 3.26
CA TRP A 106 -2.55 1.96 2.45
C TRP A 106 -3.12 3.19 3.16
N ILE A 107 -2.56 4.35 2.83
CA ILE A 107 -2.94 5.64 3.40
C ILE A 107 -2.94 6.70 2.30
N HIS A 108 -3.84 7.65 2.41
CA HIS A 108 -3.87 8.85 1.58
C HIS A 108 -4.33 10.06 2.41
N SER A 109 -4.05 11.28 1.94
CA SER A 109 -4.58 12.52 2.52
C SER A 109 -6.04 12.75 2.19
#